data_AF-A0A560S0A7-F1
#
_entry.id   AF-A0A560S0A7-F1
#
_cell.length_a   1.000
_cell.length_b   1.000
_cell.length_c   1.000
_cell.angle_alpha   90.00
_cell.angle_beta   90.00
_cell.angle_gamma   90.00
#
_symmetry.space_group_name_H-M   'P 1'
#
loop_
_entity.id
_entity.type
_entity.pdbx_description
1 polymer ?
#
loop_
_entity_poly.entity_id
_entity_poly.type
_entity_poly.pdbx_seq_one_letter_code
_entity_poly.pdbx_strand_id
1 'polypeptide(L)'
;MTTQHPPRRFTPMSQTATDYPVLLIDSDAPLSELHACASERLNAALAYLHLMACSNVSDYAAHDINTVANTARIMVQDVADVFTVIERRGFDSPAVS
;
A
#
# COMPACT_ATOMS: atom_id res chain seq x y z
N MET A 1 10.16 -35.09 0.90
CA MET A 1 9.11 -34.30 1.59
C MET A 1 9.38 -32.84 1.31
N THR A 2 8.70 -32.26 0.33
CA THR A 2 8.66 -30.81 0.14
C THR A 2 7.70 -30.24 1.18
N THR A 3 8.23 -29.65 2.25
CA THR A 3 7.42 -28.87 3.20
C THR A 3 6.96 -27.60 2.48
N GLN A 4 5.86 -27.70 1.75
CA GLN A 4 5.07 -26.53 1.34
C GLN A 4 4.60 -25.88 2.64
N HIS A 5 5.35 -24.89 3.11
CA HIS A 5 4.86 -24.02 4.15
C HIS A 5 3.61 -23.35 3.57
N PRO A 6 2.47 -23.35 4.28
CA PRO A 6 1.32 -22.60 3.82
C PRO A 6 1.78 -21.16 3.54
N PRO A 7 1.32 -20.54 2.44
CA PRO A 7 1.63 -19.14 2.18
C PRO A 7 1.31 -18.35 3.46
N ARG A 8 2.26 -17.52 3.91
CA ARG A 8 2.07 -16.75 5.14
C ARG A 8 0.81 -15.91 4.96
N ARG A 9 -0.25 -16.24 5.73
CA ARG A 9 -1.52 -15.50 5.75
C ARG A 9 -1.30 -13.99 5.91
N PHE A 10 -0.26 -13.56 6.60
CA PHE A 10 0.06 -12.15 6.76
C PHE A 10 1.32 -11.79 5.98
N THR A 11 1.17 -10.85 5.03
CA THR A 11 2.28 -10.25 4.27
C THR A 11 2.66 -8.93 4.92
N PRO A 12 3.94 -8.71 5.29
CA PRO A 12 4.35 -7.42 5.83
C PRO A 12 4.27 -6.33 4.77
N MET A 13 3.85 -5.13 5.18
CA MET A 13 3.99 -3.94 4.32
C MET A 13 5.48 -3.63 4.09
N SER A 14 5.82 -3.09 2.93
CA SER A 14 7.19 -2.75 2.56
C SER A 14 7.76 -1.65 3.44
N GLN A 15 6.88 -0.82 4.01
CA GLN A 15 7.26 0.21 4.95
C GLN A 15 7.52 -0.36 6.33
N THR A 16 8.79 -0.34 6.72
CA THR A 16 9.21 -0.77 8.05
C THR A 16 10.03 0.33 8.71
N ALA A 17 9.54 0.87 9.83
CA ALA A 17 10.30 1.81 10.66
C ALA A 17 11.37 1.10 11.50
N THR A 18 11.25 -0.23 11.64
CA THR A 18 12.12 -1.09 12.43
C THR A 18 12.27 -2.44 11.75
N ASP A 19 13.21 -3.26 12.19
CA ASP A 19 13.40 -4.63 11.67
C ASP A 19 12.21 -5.56 11.93
N TYR A 20 11.23 -5.15 12.74
CA TYR A 20 10.02 -5.90 13.04
C TYR A 20 8.80 -5.25 12.37
N PRO A 21 8.27 -5.83 11.27
CA PRO A 21 7.08 -5.28 10.61
C PRO A 21 5.84 -5.50 11.47
N VAL A 22 5.23 -4.40 11.91
CA VAL A 22 3.99 -4.42 12.71
C VAL A 22 2.73 -4.21 11.88
N LEU A 23 2.86 -3.61 10.69
CA LEU A 23 1.77 -3.44 9.74
C LEU A 23 1.79 -4.60 8.74
N LEU A 24 0.70 -5.36 8.74
CA LEU A 24 0.57 -6.60 7.99
C LEU A 24 -0.73 -6.58 7.17
N ILE A 25 -0.67 -7.15 5.97
CA ILE A 25 -1.80 -7.35 5.07
C ILE A 25 -2.28 -8.80 5.22
N ASP A 26 -3.56 -9.00 5.57
CA ASP A 26 -4.19 -10.32 5.54
C ASP A 26 -4.31 -10.79 4.08
N SER A 27 -3.36 -11.61 3.69
CA SER A 27 -3.21 -12.26 2.39
C SER A 27 -4.19 -13.40 2.18
N ASP A 28 -5.15 -13.63 3.07
CA ASP A 28 -6.34 -14.47 2.83
C ASP A 28 -7.67 -13.66 2.81
N ALA A 29 -7.66 -12.36 3.15
CA ALA A 29 -8.88 -11.51 3.11
C ALA A 29 -9.54 -11.48 1.71
N PRO A 30 -10.87 -11.29 1.59
CA PRO A 30 -11.54 -11.26 0.29
C PRO A 30 -10.93 -10.22 -0.66
N LEU A 31 -10.82 -10.55 -1.96
CA LEU A 31 -10.26 -9.63 -2.95
C LEU A 31 -11.01 -8.29 -3.01
N SER A 32 -12.33 -8.30 -2.78
CA SER A 32 -13.15 -7.09 -2.69
C SER A 32 -12.72 -6.18 -1.54
N GLU A 33 -12.41 -6.76 -0.38
CA GLU A 33 -11.96 -6.01 0.80
C GLU A 33 -10.53 -5.46 0.59
N LEU A 34 -9.65 -6.25 -0.01
CA LEU A 34 -8.31 -5.78 -0.39
C LEU A 34 -8.40 -4.62 -1.40
N HIS A 35 -9.24 -4.74 -2.43
CA HIS A 35 -9.46 -3.68 -3.40
C HIS A 35 -10.08 -2.43 -2.77
N ALA A 36 -11.07 -2.58 -1.89
CA ALA A 36 -11.68 -1.45 -1.19
C ALA A 36 -10.65 -0.72 -0.31
N CYS A 37 -9.82 -1.47 0.40
CA CYS A 37 -8.70 -0.97 1.21
C CYS A 37 -7.68 -0.17 0.37
N ALA A 38 -7.26 -0.71 -0.78
CA ALA A 38 -6.39 0.00 -1.72
C ALA A 38 -7.06 1.27 -2.29
N SER A 39 -8.34 1.17 -2.63
CA SER A 39 -9.11 2.30 -3.18
C SER A 39 -9.24 3.45 -2.19
N GLU A 40 -9.54 3.14 -0.92
CA GLU A 40 -9.62 4.15 0.14
C GLU A 40 -8.29 4.90 0.30
N ARG A 41 -7.17 4.17 0.37
CA ARG A 41 -5.83 4.74 0.48
C ARG A 41 -5.43 5.58 -0.72
N LEU A 42 -5.73 5.11 -1.93
CA LEU A 42 -5.46 5.86 -3.15
C LEU A 42 -6.28 7.15 -3.20
N ASN A 43 -7.56 7.10 -2.83
CA ASN A 43 -8.41 8.28 -2.76
C ASN A 43 -7.91 9.29 -1.71
N ALA A 44 -7.44 8.82 -0.56
CA ALA A 44 -6.82 9.67 0.45
C ALA A 44 -5.55 10.34 -0.09
N ALA A 45 -4.69 9.60 -0.80
CA ALA A 45 -3.50 10.15 -1.44
C ALA A 45 -3.83 11.22 -2.47
N LEU A 46 -4.84 10.97 -3.32
CA LEU A 46 -5.30 11.92 -4.31
C LEU A 46 -5.89 13.18 -3.67
N ALA A 47 -6.73 13.04 -2.65
CA ALA A 47 -7.30 14.18 -1.93
C ALA A 47 -6.21 15.04 -1.28
N TYR A 48 -5.21 14.40 -0.68
CA TYR A 48 -4.05 15.07 -0.09
C TYR A 48 -3.24 15.85 -1.12
N LEU A 49 -2.85 15.20 -2.23
CA LEU A 49 -2.09 15.83 -3.30
C LEU A 49 -2.86 16.97 -3.96
N HIS A 50 -4.19 16.83 -4.10
CA HIS A 50 -5.05 17.89 -4.61
C HIS A 50 -5.03 19.13 -3.69
N LEU A 51 -5.14 18.93 -2.38
CA LEU A 51 -5.01 20.00 -1.38
C LEU A 51 -3.66 20.73 -1.47
N MET A 52 -2.58 19.97 -1.72
CA MET A 52 -1.24 20.53 -1.88
C MET A 52 -1.05 21.26 -3.19
N ALA A 53 -1.65 20.78 -4.29
CA ALA A 53 -1.61 21.45 -5.57
C ALA A 53 -2.38 22.79 -5.58
N CYS A 54 -3.41 22.94 -4.75
CA CYS A 54 -4.13 24.19 -4.57
C CYS A 54 -3.42 25.20 -3.65
N SER A 55 -2.34 24.79 -2.98
CA SER A 55 -1.58 25.64 -2.06
C SER A 55 -0.38 26.26 -2.78
N ASN A 56 -0.05 27.52 -2.51
CA ASN A 56 1.13 28.13 -3.14
C ASN A 56 2.41 27.50 -2.59
N VAL A 57 3.23 26.93 -3.48
CA VAL A 57 4.54 26.34 -3.11
C VAL A 57 5.44 27.35 -2.39
N SER A 58 5.29 28.65 -2.69
CA SER A 58 6.02 29.75 -2.03
C SER A 58 5.69 29.92 -0.55
N ASP A 59 4.56 29.39 -0.09
CA ASP A 59 4.11 29.51 1.30
C ASP A 59 4.73 28.41 2.19
N TYR A 60 5.45 27.44 1.60
CA TYR A 60 6.05 26.32 2.31
C TYR A 60 7.55 26.50 2.54
N ALA A 61 8.01 26.16 3.74
CA ALA A 61 9.43 25.95 3.97
C ALA A 61 9.87 24.64 3.27
N ALA A 62 11.15 24.52 2.92
CA ALA A 62 11.70 23.29 2.31
C ALA A 62 11.45 22.03 3.17
N HIS A 63 11.32 22.17 4.49
CA HIS A 63 10.95 21.09 5.41
C HIS A 63 9.51 20.59 5.20
N ASP A 64 8.59 21.49 4.87
CA ASP A 64 7.19 21.15 4.65
C ASP A 64 7.01 20.36 3.35
N ILE A 65 7.77 20.72 2.30
CA ILE A 65 7.77 19.98 1.02
C ILE A 65 8.24 18.53 1.22
N ASN A 66 9.30 18.30 2.00
CA ASN A 66 9.77 16.95 2.31
C ASN A 66 8.74 16.14 3.11
N THR A 67 8.07 16.80 4.07
CA THR A 67 6.98 16.18 4.84
C THR A 67 5.82 15.78 3.94
N VAL A 68 5.46 16.66 2.99
CA VAL A 68 4.40 16.41 2.02
C VAL A 68 4.74 15.25 1.10
N ALA A 69 5.92 15.28 0.50
CA ALA A 69 6.39 14.23 -0.37
C ALA A 69 6.47 12.87 0.35
N ASN A 70 6.98 12.84 1.58
CA ASN A 70 7.07 11.59 2.34
C ASN A 70 5.68 11.05 2.73
N THR A 71 4.74 11.93 3.09
CA THR A 71 3.36 11.53 3.40
C THR A 71 2.68 10.94 2.17
N ALA A 72 2.80 11.59 1.01
CA ALA A 72 2.27 11.08 -0.25
C ALA A 72 2.90 9.73 -0.64
N ARG A 73 4.23 9.61 -0.50
CA ARG A 73 4.96 8.36 -0.74
C ARG A 73 4.45 7.23 0.16
N ILE A 74 4.13 7.50 1.42
CA ILE A 74 3.57 6.53 2.35
C ILE A 74 2.22 6.01 1.86
N MET A 75 1.28 6.90 1.57
CA MET A 75 -0.05 6.49 1.12
C MET A 75 -0.01 5.71 -0.20
N VAL A 76 0.85 6.11 -1.15
CA VAL A 76 1.01 5.38 -2.42
C VAL A 76 1.68 4.02 -2.23
N GLN A 77 2.65 3.91 -1.30
CA GLN A 77 3.28 2.64 -1.01
C GLN A 77 2.29 1.64 -0.39
N ASP A 78 1.38 2.10 0.48
CA ASP A 78 0.34 1.23 1.03
C ASP A 78 -0.52 0.61 -0.08
N VAL A 79 -0.86 1.41 -1.09
CA VAL A 79 -1.63 0.94 -2.26
C VAL A 79 -0.82 -0.09 -3.05
N ALA A 80 0.46 0.16 -3.31
CA ALA A 80 1.34 -0.76 -4.02
C ALA A 80 1.51 -2.10 -3.30
N ASP A 81 1.64 -2.07 -1.96
CA ASP A 81 1.77 -3.28 -1.16
C ASP A 81 0.50 -4.15 -1.23
N VAL A 82 -0.69 -3.52 -1.18
CA VAL A 82 -1.97 -4.23 -1.33
C VAL A 82 -2.14 -4.78 -2.74
N PHE A 83 -1.79 -4.02 -3.78
CA PHE A 83 -1.82 -4.53 -5.15
C PHE A 83 -0.88 -5.71 -5.37
N THR A 84 0.31 -5.70 -4.76
CA THR A 84 1.23 -6.84 -4.82
C THR A 84 0.58 -8.11 -4.27
N VAL A 85 -0.19 -8.02 -3.18
CA VAL A 85 -0.94 -9.17 -2.62
C VAL A 85 -2.06 -9.61 -3.56
N ILE A 86 -2.82 -8.67 -4.13
CA ILE A 86 -3.90 -8.96 -5.09
C ILE A 86 -3.32 -9.67 -6.34
N GLU A 87 -2.23 -9.14 -6.89
CA GLU A 87 -1.55 -9.66 -8.08
C GLU A 87 -1.03 -11.07 -7.85
N ARG A 88 -0.36 -11.34 -6.73
CA ARG A 88 0.09 -12.71 -6.38
C ARG A 88 -1.07 -13.70 -6.43
N ARG A 89 -2.22 -13.36 -5.81
CA ARG A 89 -3.40 -14.23 -5.87
C ARG A 89 -4.01 -14.35 -7.27
N GLY A 90 -3.97 -13.29 -8.07
CA GLY A 90 -4.46 -13.29 -9.44
C GLY A 90 -3.61 -14.14 -10.38
N PHE A 91 -2.28 -14.12 -10.22
CA PHE A 91 -1.34 -14.90 -11.03
C PHE A 91 -1.17 -16.35 -10.56
N ASP A 92 -1.38 -16.63 -9.28
CA ASP A 92 -1.34 -17.98 -8.72
C ASP A 92 -2.62 -18.79 -9.02
N SER A 93 -3.68 -18.14 -9.50
CA SER A 93 -4.91 -18.81 -9.93
C SER A 93 -4.69 -19.43 -11.32
N PRO A 94 -4.74 -20.77 -11.48
CA PRO A 94 -4.57 -21.38 -12.79
C PRO A 94 -5.65 -20.85 -13.74
N ALA A 95 -5.23 -20.38 -14.92
CA ALA A 95 -6.15 -19.92 -15.94
C ALA A 95 -7.23 -20.98 -16.15
N VAL A 96 -8.49 -20.60 -15.90
CA VAL A 96 -9.65 -21.45 -16.16
C VAL A 96 -9.55 -21.90 -17.63
N SER A 97 -9.29 -23.20 -17.81
CA SER A 97 -9.26 -23.89 -19.12
C SER A 97 -10.68 -24.31 -19.52
#